data_AF-A0A446AXP8-F1
#
_entry.id   AF-A0A446AXP8-F1
#
_cell.length_a   1.000
_cell.length_b   1.000
_cell.length_c   1.000
_cell.angle_alpha   90.00
_cell.angle_beta   90.00
_cell.angle_gamma   90.00
#
_symmetry.space_group_name_H-M   'P 1'
#
loop_
_entity.id
_entity.type
_entity.pdbx_description
1 polymer ?
#
loop_
_entity_poly.entity_id
_entity_poly.type
_entity_poly.pdbx_seq_one_letter_code
_entity_poly.pdbx_strand_id
1 'polypeptide(L)'
;MLVSDNSLCFTQMIEFEVAPARQRALAQALVARSEHLAEQHNGLVAASIQASDDGSRVLQYLQWQSRAAWEAAVSSFEQEPFLQLIRQHQARGVNFNTFQTLSSLARTAEHGLHCQLPMTSGIPG
;
A
#
# COMPACT_ATOMS: atom_id res chain seq x y z
N MET A 1 17.89 10.51 17.63
CA MET A 1 17.39 9.94 16.37
C MET A 1 16.00 10.54 16.17
N LEU A 2 15.86 11.49 15.26
CA LEU A 2 14.62 12.26 15.07
C LEU A 2 13.59 11.34 14.39
N VAL A 3 12.51 11.03 15.11
CA VAL A 3 11.33 10.39 14.52
C VAL A 3 10.74 11.40 13.55
N SER A 4 10.82 11.09 12.26
CA SER A 4 10.46 12.00 11.18
C SER A 4 9.02 12.50 11.31
N ASP A 5 8.89 13.81 11.15
CA ASP A 5 7.69 14.60 11.28
C ASP A 5 6.57 14.08 10.35
N ASN A 6 5.52 13.61 11.02
CA ASN A 6 4.12 13.44 10.64
C ASN A 6 3.68 13.86 9.22
N SER A 7 4.17 13.17 8.20
CA SER A 7 3.68 13.32 6.83
C SER A 7 2.49 12.38 6.63
N LEU A 8 1.29 12.95 6.47
CA LEU A 8 0.07 12.22 6.10
C LEU A 8 0.39 11.33 4.91
N CYS A 9 0.55 10.03 5.15
CA CYS A 9 1.02 9.11 4.12
C CYS A 9 -0.09 8.91 3.09
N PHE A 10 0.29 8.90 1.82
CA PHE A 10 -0.61 8.53 0.74
C PHE A 10 -0.63 7.01 0.64
N THR A 11 -1.81 6.40 0.76
CA THR A 11 -1.93 4.95 0.76
C THR A 11 -2.73 4.48 -0.44
N GLN A 12 -2.34 3.35 -1.01
CA GLN A 12 -3.10 2.63 -2.01
C GLN A 12 -3.56 1.30 -1.40
N MET A 13 -4.84 1.00 -1.53
CA MET A 13 -5.40 -0.30 -1.21
C MET A 13 -5.98 -0.89 -2.49
N ILE A 14 -5.46 -2.05 -2.87
CA ILE A 14 -5.84 -2.73 -4.09
C ILE A 14 -6.36 -4.10 -3.70
N GLU A 15 -7.65 -4.34 -3.91
CA GLU A 15 -8.29 -5.62 -3.65
C GLU A 15 -8.41 -6.40 -4.95
N PHE A 16 -7.95 -7.64 -4.95
CA PHE A 16 -8.03 -8.56 -6.08
C PHE A 16 -8.97 -9.70 -5.71
N GLU A 17 -10.06 -9.88 -6.47
CA GLU A 17 -10.89 -11.08 -6.38
C GLU A 17 -10.25 -12.20 -7.20
N VAL A 18 -10.07 -13.38 -6.62
CA VAL A 18 -9.32 -14.48 -7.23
C VAL A 18 -9.90 -15.83 -6.81
N ALA A 19 -9.76 -16.85 -7.67
CA ALA A 19 -10.14 -18.20 -7.28
C ALA A 19 -9.25 -18.71 -6.11
N PRO A 20 -9.79 -19.47 -5.14
CA PRO A 20 -9.02 -19.97 -4.00
C PRO A 20 -7.72 -20.69 -4.36
N ALA A 21 -7.73 -21.46 -5.45
CA ALA A 21 -6.55 -22.16 -5.95
C ALA A 21 -5.41 -21.24 -6.43
N ARG A 22 -5.70 -19.96 -6.70
CA ARG A 22 -4.75 -18.97 -7.24
C ARG A 22 -4.36 -17.90 -6.21
N GLN A 23 -5.08 -17.79 -5.09
CA GLN A 23 -4.87 -16.76 -4.07
C GLN A 23 -3.41 -16.68 -3.59
N ARG A 24 -2.84 -17.81 -3.17
CA ARG A 24 -1.46 -17.85 -2.67
C ARG A 24 -0.43 -17.46 -3.74
N ALA A 25 -0.62 -17.93 -4.97
CA ALA A 25 0.28 -17.62 -6.08
C ALA A 25 0.21 -16.13 -6.44
N LEU A 26 -0.99 -15.53 -6.42
CA LEU A 26 -1.18 -14.09 -6.62
C LEU A 26 -0.50 -13.28 -5.51
N ALA A 27 -0.69 -13.67 -4.25
CA ALA A 27 -0.05 -13.01 -3.11
C ALA A 27 1.48 -13.02 -3.22
N GLN A 28 2.09 -14.15 -3.59
CA GLN A 28 3.54 -14.24 -3.81
C GLN A 28 4.03 -13.33 -4.95
N ALA A 29 3.29 -13.29 -6.06
CA ALA A 29 3.63 -12.41 -7.17
C ALA A 29 3.56 -10.92 -6.77
N LEU A 30 2.56 -10.55 -5.97
CA LEU A 30 2.41 -9.18 -5.43
C LEU A 30 3.50 -8.83 -4.42
N VAL A 31 3.99 -9.79 -3.62
CA VAL A 31 5.14 -9.58 -2.73
C VAL A 31 6.39 -9.25 -3.54
N ALA A 32 6.78 -10.12 -4.48
CA ALA A 32 7.97 -9.91 -5.31
C ALA A 32 7.91 -8.58 -6.09
N ARG A 33 6.72 -8.23 -6.60
CA ARG A 33 6.48 -6.95 -7.23
C ARG A 33 6.68 -5.76 -6.28
N SER A 34 6.16 -5.87 -5.06
CA SER A 34 6.28 -4.81 -4.05
C SER A 34 7.73 -4.61 -3.61
N GLU A 35 8.51 -5.69 -3.50
CA GLU A 35 9.94 -5.63 -3.23
C GLU A 35 10.69 -4.88 -4.34
N HIS A 36 10.44 -5.23 -5.61
CA HIS A 36 11.05 -4.54 -6.74
C HIS A 36 10.69 -3.04 -6.78
N LEU A 37 9.43 -2.71 -6.47
CA LEU A 37 8.97 -1.33 -6.39
C LEU A 37 9.69 -0.56 -5.27
N ALA A 38 9.92 -1.20 -4.11
CA ALA A 38 10.64 -0.61 -2.99
C ALA A 38 12.12 -0.35 -3.34
N GLU A 39 12.77 -1.24 -4.08
CA GLU A 39 14.15 -1.06 -4.54
C GLU A 39 14.31 0.14 -5.48
N GLN A 40 13.31 0.36 -6.35
CA GLN A 40 13.35 1.43 -7.35
C GLN A 40 12.88 2.78 -6.80
N HIS A 41 11.97 2.78 -5.82
CA HIS A 41 11.30 3.99 -5.34
C HIS A 41 11.43 4.12 -3.83
N ASN A 42 12.45 4.89 -3.39
CA ASN A 42 12.67 5.21 -1.98
C ASN A 42 11.49 5.92 -1.29
N GLY A 43 10.52 6.41 -2.07
CA GLY A 43 9.29 7.01 -1.55
C GLY A 43 8.23 6.00 -1.09
N LEU A 44 8.39 4.70 -1.41
CA LEU A 44 7.56 3.62 -0.88
C LEU A 44 8.03 3.28 0.54
N VAL A 45 7.21 3.61 1.53
CA VAL A 45 7.52 3.49 2.96
C VAL A 45 7.15 2.11 3.50
N ALA A 46 6.04 1.55 3.04
CA ALA A 46 5.61 0.22 3.45
C ALA A 46 4.80 -0.47 2.35
N ALA A 47 4.88 -1.79 2.32
CA ALA A 47 3.99 -2.64 1.54
C ALA A 47 3.51 -3.79 2.42
N SER A 48 2.25 -4.16 2.29
CA SER A 48 1.72 -5.38 2.91
C SER A 48 0.76 -6.08 1.97
N ILE A 49 0.84 -7.41 1.96
CA ILE A 49 -0.01 -8.27 1.16
C ILE A 49 -0.76 -9.17 2.13
N GLN A 50 -2.09 -9.11 2.10
CA GLN A 50 -2.96 -9.94 2.91
C GLN A 50 -3.79 -10.87 2.04
N ALA A 51 -3.90 -12.13 2.43
CA ALA A 51 -4.87 -13.06 1.87
C ALA A 51 -6.14 -13.01 2.73
N SER A 52 -7.32 -12.97 2.11
CA SER A 52 -8.57 -13.15 2.84
C SER A 52 -8.70 -14.57 3.39
N ASP A 53 -9.33 -14.70 4.55
CA ASP A 53 -9.57 -15.98 5.22
C ASP A 53 -10.47 -16.91 4.38
N ASP A 54 -11.42 -16.34 3.64
CA ASP A 54 -12.33 -17.06 2.74
C ASP A 54 -11.66 -17.58 1.45
N GLY A 55 -10.37 -17.29 1.24
CA GLY A 55 -9.60 -17.74 0.08
C GLY A 55 -9.87 -16.96 -1.21
N SER A 56 -10.86 -16.05 -1.23
CA SER A 56 -11.39 -15.46 -2.46
C SER A 56 -10.76 -14.12 -2.84
N ARG A 57 -9.94 -13.52 -1.97
CA ARG A 57 -9.36 -12.20 -2.19
C ARG A 57 -7.90 -12.11 -1.77
N VAL A 58 -7.18 -11.19 -2.40
CA VAL A 58 -5.87 -10.71 -1.94
C VAL A 58 -5.96 -9.19 -1.84
N LEU A 59 -5.50 -8.63 -0.73
CA LEU A 59 -5.38 -7.19 -0.52
C LEU A 59 -3.91 -6.80 -0.61
N GLN A 60 -3.60 -5.78 -1.39
CA GLN A 60 -2.30 -5.12 -1.41
C GLN A 60 -2.46 -3.72 -0.83
N TYR A 61 -1.68 -3.42 0.20
CA TYR A 61 -1.54 -2.10 0.78
C TYR A 61 -0.16 -1.56 0.46
N LEU A 62 -0.09 -0.37 -0.13
CA LEU A 62 1.14 0.38 -0.39
C LEU A 62 1.05 1.73 0.32
N GLN A 63 2.08 2.08 1.07
CA GLN A 63 2.18 3.35 1.78
C GLN A 63 3.33 4.16 1.19
N TRP A 64 3.00 5.35 0.74
CA TRP A 64 3.94 6.30 0.15
C TRP A 64 4.15 7.48 1.09
N GLN A 65 5.36 8.03 1.05
CA GLN A 65 5.71 9.21 1.83
C GLN A 65 4.83 10.42 1.46
N SER A 66 4.41 10.52 0.19
CA SER A 66 3.52 11.57 -0.31
C SER A 66 2.82 11.13 -1.60
N ARG A 67 1.79 11.90 -2.02
CA ARG A 67 1.16 11.72 -3.34
C ARG A 67 2.17 11.90 -4.49
N ALA A 68 3.08 12.86 -4.39
CA ALA A 68 4.07 13.12 -5.44
C ALA A 68 5.06 11.95 -5.60
N ALA A 69 5.43 11.29 -4.49
CA ALA A 69 6.25 10.07 -4.53
C ALA A 69 5.54 8.93 -5.27
N TRP A 70 4.23 8.77 -5.05
CA TRP A 70 3.42 7.83 -5.82
C TRP A 70 3.32 8.21 -7.30
N GLU A 71 3.09 9.49 -7.63
CA GLU A 71 3.00 9.96 -9.02
C GLU A 71 4.30 9.70 -9.79
N ALA A 72 5.46 9.92 -9.16
CA ALA A 72 6.77 9.59 -9.74
C ALA A 72 6.95 8.08 -9.97
N ALA A 73 6.36 7.25 -9.10
CA ALA A 73 6.37 5.81 -9.27
C ALA A 73 5.33 5.32 -10.28
N VAL A 74 4.27 6.09 -10.57
CA VAL A 74 3.12 5.67 -11.41
C VAL A 74 3.55 5.21 -12.79
N SER A 75 4.56 5.85 -13.37
CA SER A 75 5.11 5.45 -14.68
C SER A 75 5.75 4.07 -14.66
N SER A 76 6.19 3.57 -13.50
CA SER A 76 6.67 2.19 -13.35
C SER A 76 5.51 1.19 -13.35
N PHE A 77 4.32 1.58 -12.86
CA PHE A 77 3.12 0.73 -12.93
C PHE A 77 2.59 0.58 -14.36
N GLU A 78 2.76 1.61 -15.21
CA GLU A 78 2.35 1.56 -16.62
C GLU A 78 3.30 0.71 -17.49
N GLN A 79 4.58 0.64 -17.11
CA GLN A 79 5.60 -0.15 -17.81
C GLN A 79 5.65 -1.60 -17.33
N GLU A 80 5.17 -1.90 -16.12
CA GLU A 80 5.17 -3.25 -15.55
C GLU A 80 4.04 -4.16 -16.06
N PRO A 81 4.24 -5.50 -16.02
CA PRO A 81 3.23 -6.48 -16.37
C PRO A 81 2.12 -6.60 -15.32
N PHE A 82 1.67 -5.51 -14.69
CA PHE A 82 0.64 -5.54 -13.66
C PHE A 82 -0.69 -6.09 -14.21
N LEU A 83 -1.11 -5.61 -15.39
CA LEU A 83 -2.26 -6.16 -16.11
C LEU A 83 -2.04 -7.61 -16.57
N GLN A 84 -0.79 -7.99 -16.84
CA GLN A 84 -0.45 -9.37 -17.20
C GLN A 84 -0.48 -10.29 -15.98
N LEU A 85 -0.04 -9.83 -14.81
CA LEU A 85 -0.11 -10.53 -13.54
C LEU A 85 -1.57 -10.78 -13.14
N ILE A 86 -2.41 -9.74 -13.22
CA ILE A 86 -3.87 -9.86 -13.01
C ILE A 86 -4.47 -10.93 -13.94
N ARG A 87 -4.11 -10.89 -15.24
CA ARG A 87 -4.57 -11.88 -16.23
C ARG A 87 -4.03 -13.30 -15.96
N GLN A 88 -2.75 -13.43 -15.65
CA GLN A 88 -2.07 -14.71 -15.39
C GLN A 88 -2.68 -15.42 -14.19
N HIS A 89 -3.06 -14.66 -13.16
CA HIS A 89 -3.68 -15.21 -11.96
C HIS A 89 -5.21 -15.27 -12.04
N GLN A 90 -5.80 -14.89 -13.18
CA GLN A 90 -7.24 -14.93 -13.44
C GLN A 90 -8.04 -14.18 -12.37
N ALA A 91 -7.56 -13.00 -11.97
CA ALA A 91 -8.33 -12.17 -11.04
C ALA A 91 -9.65 -11.77 -11.73
N ARG A 92 -10.76 -11.98 -11.02
CA ARG A 92 -12.12 -11.76 -11.52
C ARG A 92 -12.51 -10.29 -11.49
N GLY A 93 -11.93 -9.55 -10.54
CA GLY A 93 -12.13 -8.13 -10.36
C GLY A 93 -10.95 -7.55 -9.61
N VAL A 94 -10.70 -6.26 -9.85
CA VAL A 94 -9.70 -5.50 -9.11
C VAL A 94 -10.32 -4.16 -8.71
N ASN A 95 -10.28 -3.85 -7.42
CA ASN A 95 -10.73 -2.57 -6.90
C ASN A 95 -9.52 -1.74 -6.46
N PHE A 96 -9.42 -0.51 -6.98
CA PHE A 96 -8.32 0.40 -6.70
C PHE A 96 -8.83 1.60 -5.92
N ASN A 97 -8.32 1.74 -4.70
CA ASN A 97 -8.67 2.87 -3.86
C ASN A 97 -7.40 3.54 -3.34
N THR A 98 -7.47 4.87 -3.21
CA THR A 98 -6.38 5.67 -2.65
C THR A 98 -6.90 6.49 -1.48
N PHE A 99 -6.13 6.53 -0.41
CA PHE A 99 -6.50 7.22 0.81
C PHE A 99 -5.37 8.13 1.29
N GLN A 100 -5.74 9.11 2.10
CA GLN A 100 -4.80 9.90 2.89
C GLN A 100 -4.97 9.45 4.34
N THR A 101 -3.89 9.06 4.99
CA THR A 101 -3.95 8.67 6.40
C THR A 101 -4.28 9.89 7.24
N LEU A 102 -5.50 9.94 7.78
CA LEU A 102 -5.91 11.01 8.70
C LEU A 102 -5.35 10.80 10.10
N SER A 103 -5.27 9.55 10.56
CA SER A 103 -4.74 9.15 11.86
C SER A 103 -4.22 7.73 11.78
N SER A 104 -3.19 7.38 12.55
CA SER A 104 -2.72 6.01 12.71
C SER A 104 -2.31 5.79 14.17
N LEU A 105 -2.66 4.62 14.70
CA LEU A 105 -2.32 4.20 16.05
C LEU A 105 -1.64 2.84 15.94
N ALA A 106 -0.36 2.77 16.31
CA ALA A 106 0.38 1.53 16.40
C ALA A 106 0.93 1.36 17.81
N ARG A 107 0.87 0.13 18.33
CA ARG A 107 1.55 -0.23 19.58
C ARG A 107 2.98 -0.64 19.23
N THR A 108 3.97 0.06 19.74
CA THR A 108 5.38 -0.34 19.61
C THR A 108 5.73 -1.43 20.65
N ALA A 109 6.80 -2.17 20.41
CA ALA A 109 7.30 -3.21 21.33
C ALA A 109 7.64 -2.66 22.74
N GLU A 110 7.84 -1.35 22.88
CA GLU A 110 8.15 -0.67 24.15
C GLU A 110 6.95 0.02 24.82
N HIS A 111 5.71 -0.42 24.54
CA HIS A 111 4.48 0.07 25.18
C HIS A 111 4.02 1.51 24.82
N GLY A 112 4.50 2.11 23.73
CA GLY A 112 3.96 3.37 23.22
C GLY A 112 2.77 3.15 22.29
N LEU A 113 1.59 3.71 22.63
CA LEU A 113 0.55 4.04 21.66
C LEU A 113 0.91 5.41 21.07
N HIS A 114 1.52 5.46 19.89
CA HIS A 114 1.73 6.74 19.21
C HIS A 114 0.46 7.14 18.48
N CYS A 115 -0.21 8.18 19.00
CA CYS A 115 -1.03 9.09 18.18
C CYS A 115 -0.15 10.30 17.89
N GLN A 116 0.13 10.60 16.62
CA GLN A 116 0.47 11.97 16.23
C GLN A 116 -0.43 12.41 15.08
N LEU A 117 -1.32 13.34 15.39
CA LEU A 117 -2.05 14.16 14.45
C LEU A 117 -1.34 15.52 14.39
N PRO A 118 -1.22 16.18 13.23
CA PRO A 118 -0.95 17.61 13.22
C PRO A 118 -2.18 18.30 13.80
N MET A 119 -1.98 19.10 14.85
CA MET A 119 -2.95 20.11 15.25
C MET A 119 -3.15 21.04 14.05
N THR A 120 -4.38 21.13 13.55
CA THR A 120 -4.77 22.15 12.57
C THR A 120 -4.40 23.52 13.11
N SER A 121 -3.27 24.07 12.68
CA SER A 121 -2.86 25.43 13.00
C SER A 121 -3.09 26.28 11.75
N GLY A 122 -4.17 27.07 11.78
CA GLY A 122 -4.32 28.27 10.96
C GLY A 122 -5.38 28.22 9.85
N ILE A 123 -6.61 28.64 10.17
CA ILE A 123 -7.30 29.60 9.30
C ILE A 123 -7.32 30.93 10.07
N PRO A 124 -6.63 31.99 9.61
CA PRO A 124 -6.94 33.34 10.03
C PRO A 124 -8.14 33.83 9.21
N GLY A 125 -9.23 34.15 9.91
CA GLY A 125 -10.40 34.84 9.40
C GLY A 125 -11.05 35.62 10.53
#